data_AF-A0A553PKA8-F1
#
_entry.id   AF-A0A553PKA8-F1
#
_cell.length_a   1.000
_cell.length_b   1.000
_cell.length_c   1.000
_cell.angle_alpha   90.00
_cell.angle_beta   90.00
_cell.angle_gamma   90.00
#
_symmetry.space_group_name_H-M   'P 1'
#
loop_
_entity.id
_entity.type
_entity.pdbx_description
1 polymer ?
#
loop_
_entity_poly.entity_id
_entity_poly.type
_entity_poly.pdbx_seq_one_letter_code
_entity_poly.pdbx_strand_id
1 'polypeptide(L)'
;MRMNTIWLALIVCCSLCIFEFAHSEPCFQPEILRLGALGAMCHTNSEVRPFPCQKAIDGNPNTLWTPNINRMLSGVPVFFELHLNQHVLVSGLKALQFQWAHGSAKTLRLVFNNDETHVLQIPEDFGRYDNWINLALPHQVKASIIRIDILDVHGMSFGGFAELKFYGCNVQPNLWDAWKPHREGYSAQYRSNQNSKEAMDSGLGEPSVSFALVLGGFCGLVLVLVLFCLCVFFVLREKSSKQLKESDYYSKANSVTQSAPLSVYGKTNEENLYEVIQDIAKSVIVENEPKYGKYGKRESSQRKLEDVLSIISEATEPRSPR
;
A
#
# COMPACT_ATOMS: atom_id res chain seq x y z
N MET A 1 39.82 24.17 -25.52
CA MET A 1 38.44 23.63 -25.46
C MET A 1 38.07 23.43 -24.00
N ARG A 2 37.21 24.29 -23.44
CA ARG A 2 36.66 24.11 -22.09
C ARG A 2 35.40 23.26 -22.22
N MET A 3 35.52 21.97 -21.95
CA MET A 3 34.37 21.07 -21.89
C MET A 3 33.53 21.51 -20.68
N ASN A 4 32.32 22.01 -20.97
CA ASN A 4 31.41 22.58 -19.97
C ASN A 4 31.08 21.51 -18.92
N THR A 5 31.41 21.78 -17.66
CA THR A 5 31.09 20.97 -16.47
C THR A 5 29.59 20.62 -16.36
N ILE A 6 28.73 21.42 -17.01
CA ILE A 6 27.29 21.20 -17.14
C ILE A 6 26.96 19.89 -17.88
N TRP A 7 27.74 19.51 -18.90
CA TRP A 7 27.50 18.28 -19.66
C TRP A 7 27.85 17.02 -18.84
N LEU A 8 28.91 17.08 -18.04
CA LEU A 8 29.27 16.00 -17.12
C LEU A 8 28.20 15.81 -16.04
N ALA A 9 27.66 16.90 -15.48
CA ALA A 9 26.58 16.83 -14.50
C ALA A 9 25.30 16.21 -15.07
N LEU A 10 24.93 16.56 -16.32
CA LEU A 10 23.77 15.98 -17.00
C LEU A 10 23.93 14.49 -17.28
N ILE A 11 25.12 14.05 -17.71
CA ILE A 11 25.40 12.63 -17.98
C ILE A 11 25.38 11.81 -16.68
N VAL A 12 25.97 12.34 -15.59
CA VAL A 12 25.96 11.69 -14.28
C VAL A 12 24.53 11.63 -13.69
N CYS A 13 23.75 12.70 -13.83
CA CYS A 13 22.36 12.71 -13.37
C CYS A 13 21.48 11.73 -14.16
N CYS A 14 21.65 11.67 -15.49
CA CYS A 14 20.90 10.76 -16.35
C CYS A 14 21.26 9.28 -16.09
N SER A 15 22.54 8.98 -15.84
CA SER A 15 22.98 7.62 -15.51
C SER A 15 22.56 7.18 -14.10
N LEU A 16 22.49 8.10 -13.13
CA LEU A 16 21.93 7.82 -11.80
C LEU A 16 20.41 7.56 -11.86
N CYS A 17 19.65 8.33 -12.66
CA CYS A 17 18.22 8.08 -12.85
C CYS A 17 17.91 6.75 -13.55
N ILE A 18 18.78 6.28 -14.45
CA ILE A 18 18.59 4.99 -15.13
C ILE A 18 18.93 3.82 -14.19
N PHE A 19 19.93 3.96 -13.31
CA PHE A 19 20.32 2.89 -12.39
C PHE A 19 19.31 2.64 -11.28
N GLU A 20 18.61 3.68 -10.82
CA GLU A 20 17.57 3.51 -9.82
C GLU A 20 16.32 2.85 -10.40
N PHE A 21 16.06 2.94 -11.71
CA PHE A 21 14.89 2.33 -12.37
C PHE A 21 15.09 0.89 -12.86
N ALA A 22 16.19 0.21 -12.49
CA ALA A 22 16.25 -1.25 -12.48
C ALA A 22 15.38 -1.81 -11.32
N HIS A 23 14.15 -1.31 -11.24
CA HIS A 23 13.11 -1.73 -10.33
C HIS A 23 12.70 -3.15 -10.70
N SER A 24 12.55 -3.98 -9.67
CA SER A 24 11.93 -5.30 -9.74
C SER A 24 10.71 -5.24 -10.67
N GLU A 25 10.68 -6.12 -11.67
CA GLU A 25 9.57 -6.20 -12.60
C GLU A 25 8.24 -6.28 -11.81
N PRO A 26 7.29 -5.35 -12.06
CA PRO A 26 6.03 -5.36 -11.35
C PRO A 26 5.27 -6.66 -11.67
N CYS A 27 4.62 -7.24 -10.67
CA CYS A 27 3.78 -8.42 -10.85
C CYS A 27 2.54 -8.02 -11.67
N PHE A 28 2.52 -8.35 -12.97
CA PHE A 28 1.42 -7.99 -13.87
C PHE A 28 0.15 -8.81 -13.63
N GLN A 29 0.29 -10.03 -13.10
CA GLN A 29 -0.82 -10.93 -12.81
C GLN A 29 -0.62 -11.56 -11.43
N PRO A 30 -1.07 -10.89 -10.35
CA PRO A 30 -0.96 -11.44 -9.01
C PRO A 30 -1.82 -12.69 -8.86
N GLU A 31 -1.19 -13.78 -8.44
CA GLU A 31 -1.84 -15.06 -8.16
C GLU A 31 -1.80 -15.39 -6.67
N ILE A 32 -2.55 -16.40 -6.24
CA ILE A 32 -2.43 -16.91 -4.87
C ILE A 32 -1.07 -17.59 -4.72
N LEU A 33 -0.25 -17.08 -3.80
CA LEU A 33 1.05 -17.64 -3.49
C LEU A 33 0.90 -19.05 -2.90
N ARG A 34 1.62 -20.01 -3.49
CA ARG A 34 1.65 -21.40 -3.02
C ARG A 34 2.62 -21.53 -1.85
N LEU A 35 2.19 -21.14 -0.66
CA LEU A 35 3.02 -21.05 0.55
C LEU A 35 3.83 -22.34 0.84
N GLY A 36 3.23 -23.53 0.63
CA GLY A 36 3.94 -24.81 0.78
C GLY A 36 5.12 -24.97 -0.18
N ALA A 37 5.00 -24.51 -1.43
CA ALA A 37 6.10 -24.53 -2.41
C ALA A 37 7.18 -23.48 -2.10
N LEU A 38 6.84 -22.43 -1.35
CA LEU A 38 7.76 -21.41 -0.86
C LEU A 38 8.49 -21.82 0.42
N GLY A 39 8.25 -23.03 0.93
CA GLY A 39 8.79 -23.51 2.20
C GLY A 39 8.32 -22.67 3.38
N ALA A 40 7.09 -22.15 3.33
CA ALA A 40 6.59 -21.23 4.33
C ALA A 40 6.53 -21.86 5.72
N MET A 41 7.20 -21.23 6.68
CA MET A 41 7.16 -21.59 8.10
C MET A 41 6.39 -20.52 8.86
N CYS A 42 5.50 -20.96 9.75
CA CYS A 42 4.73 -20.06 10.58
C CYS A 42 5.34 -19.92 11.98
N HIS A 43 5.40 -18.68 12.47
CA HIS A 43 5.73 -18.33 13.84
C HIS A 43 4.63 -17.45 14.43
N THR A 44 4.34 -17.61 15.71
CA THR A 44 3.44 -16.73 16.45
C THR A 44 3.99 -16.56 17.85
N ASN A 45 3.69 -15.43 18.46
CA ASN A 45 3.96 -15.30 19.88
C ASN A 45 2.94 -16.08 20.73
N SER A 46 1.71 -16.31 20.26
CA SER A 46 0.61 -16.83 21.06
C SER A 46 -0.19 -17.87 20.28
N GLU A 47 -0.35 -19.05 20.84
CA GLU A 47 -1.21 -20.10 20.29
C GLU A 47 -1.83 -20.94 21.40
N VAL A 48 -3.03 -21.45 21.15
CA VAL A 48 -3.67 -22.47 21.99
C VAL A 48 -3.47 -23.82 21.30
N ARG A 49 -2.97 -24.82 22.01
CA ARG A 49 -3.05 -26.21 21.52
C ARG A 49 -4.51 -26.66 21.63
N PRO A 50 -5.14 -27.20 20.56
CA PRO A 50 -4.53 -27.87 19.40
C PRO A 50 -4.50 -27.05 18.09
N PHE A 51 -4.50 -25.73 18.15
CA PHE A 51 -4.69 -24.81 17.01
C PHE A 51 -3.41 -24.01 16.68
N PRO A 52 -2.32 -24.67 16.24
CA PRO A 52 -1.06 -24.00 15.96
C PRO A 52 -1.17 -23.11 14.71
N CYS A 53 -0.26 -22.17 14.57
CA CYS A 53 -0.35 -21.17 13.51
C CYS A 53 -0.26 -21.76 12.09
N GLN A 54 0.39 -22.91 11.92
CA GLN A 54 0.43 -23.63 10.65
C GLN A 54 -0.96 -23.98 10.09
N LYS A 55 -1.98 -24.12 10.95
CA LYS A 55 -3.35 -24.41 10.54
C LYS A 55 -4.00 -23.29 9.74
N ALA A 56 -3.58 -22.05 9.92
CA ALA A 56 -4.10 -20.95 9.11
C ALA A 56 -3.51 -20.91 7.69
N ILE A 57 -2.57 -21.77 7.32
CA ILE A 57 -1.94 -21.78 5.99
C ILE A 57 -1.86 -23.19 5.39
N ASP A 58 -2.63 -24.14 5.92
CA ASP A 58 -2.59 -25.54 5.50
C ASP A 58 -3.54 -25.86 4.33
N GLY A 59 -4.31 -24.88 3.84
CA GLY A 59 -5.26 -25.04 2.75
C GLY A 59 -6.57 -25.71 3.17
N ASN A 60 -6.78 -25.97 4.46
CA ASN A 60 -7.98 -26.59 4.99
C ASN A 60 -8.79 -25.60 5.85
N PRO A 61 -9.90 -25.05 5.32
CA PRO A 61 -10.72 -24.06 6.04
C PRO A 61 -11.46 -24.63 7.26
N ASN A 62 -11.41 -25.96 7.48
CA ASN A 62 -11.98 -26.61 8.66
C ASN A 62 -10.98 -26.67 9.84
N THR A 63 -9.76 -26.18 9.65
CA THR A 63 -8.79 -26.00 10.72
C THR A 63 -8.64 -24.53 11.03
N LEU A 64 -8.02 -24.20 12.15
CA LEU A 64 -7.80 -22.81 12.54
C LEU A 64 -6.54 -22.67 13.37
N TRP A 65 -5.93 -21.50 13.27
CA TRP A 65 -5.04 -20.95 14.29
C TRP A 65 -5.83 -20.02 15.20
N THR A 66 -5.66 -20.15 16.51
CA THR A 66 -6.17 -19.17 17.47
C THR A 66 -5.09 -18.81 18.47
N PRO A 67 -4.92 -17.52 18.80
CA PRO A 67 -4.03 -17.14 19.88
C PRO A 67 -4.62 -17.52 21.24
N ASN A 68 -3.77 -17.54 22.26
CA ASN A 68 -4.22 -17.62 23.63
C ASN A 68 -4.90 -16.31 24.05
N ILE A 69 -6.19 -16.38 24.39
CA ILE A 69 -7.04 -15.26 24.80
C ILE A 69 -6.43 -14.46 25.96
N ASN A 70 -5.81 -15.14 26.93
CA ASN A 70 -5.21 -14.49 28.09
C ASN A 70 -4.11 -13.50 27.68
N ARG A 71 -3.46 -13.73 26.54
CA ARG A 71 -2.42 -12.84 26.01
C ARG A 71 -2.99 -11.49 25.57
N MET A 72 -4.12 -11.49 24.84
CA MET A 72 -4.79 -10.26 24.45
C MET A 72 -5.34 -9.51 25.67
N LEU A 73 -5.95 -10.22 26.61
CA LEU A 73 -6.47 -9.61 27.85
C LEU A 73 -5.36 -8.97 28.70
N SER A 74 -4.11 -9.42 28.55
CA SER A 74 -2.93 -8.83 29.19
C SER A 74 -2.38 -7.60 28.47
N GLY A 75 -3.03 -7.13 27.40
CA GLY A 75 -2.58 -5.99 26.59
C GLY A 75 -1.35 -6.27 25.72
N VAL A 76 -0.92 -7.53 25.61
CA VAL A 76 0.22 -7.90 24.77
C VAL A 76 -0.29 -8.09 23.33
N PRO A 77 0.28 -7.39 22.33
CA PRO A 77 -0.11 -7.56 20.94
C PRO A 77 0.07 -9.00 20.48
N VAL A 78 -0.95 -9.55 19.81
CA VAL A 78 -0.88 -10.86 19.19
C VAL A 78 -0.43 -10.71 17.75
N PHE A 79 0.49 -11.57 17.32
CA PHE A 79 0.92 -11.60 15.93
C PHE A 79 0.97 -13.01 15.35
N PHE A 80 0.81 -13.05 14.03
CA PHE A 80 1.06 -14.18 13.16
C PHE A 80 2.20 -13.79 12.21
N GLU A 81 3.23 -14.61 12.06
CA GLU A 81 4.39 -14.30 11.23
C GLU A 81 4.72 -15.46 10.31
N LEU A 82 4.97 -15.14 9.05
CA LEU A 82 5.29 -16.09 7.99
C LEU A 82 6.72 -15.84 7.53
N HIS A 83 7.53 -16.91 7.53
CA HIS A 83 8.88 -16.92 7.00
C HIS A 83 8.90 -17.73 5.71
N LEU A 84 9.39 -17.15 4.63
CA LEU A 84 9.48 -17.76 3.30
C LEU A 84 10.95 -18.01 2.96
N ASN A 85 11.25 -19.13 2.30
CA ASN A 85 12.62 -19.43 1.88
C ASN A 85 13.12 -18.56 0.73
N GLN A 86 12.21 -17.83 0.07
CA GLN A 86 12.52 -16.94 -1.03
C GLN A 86 11.69 -15.66 -0.95
N HIS A 87 12.20 -14.60 -1.59
CA HIS A 87 11.47 -13.34 -1.67
C HIS A 87 10.33 -13.44 -2.68
N VAL A 88 9.17 -12.87 -2.34
CA VAL A 88 7.99 -12.77 -3.20
C VAL A 88 7.54 -11.32 -3.26
N LEU A 89 6.86 -10.93 -4.34
CA LEU A 89 6.13 -9.67 -4.40
C LEU A 89 4.73 -9.91 -3.86
N VAL A 90 4.40 -9.35 -2.71
CA VAL A 90 3.09 -9.44 -2.06
C VAL A 90 2.24 -8.27 -2.52
N SER A 91 1.05 -8.53 -3.04
CA SER A 91 0.10 -7.52 -3.50
C SER A 91 -1.16 -7.44 -2.65
N GLY A 92 -1.39 -8.42 -1.77
CA GLY A 92 -2.58 -8.46 -0.93
C GLY A 92 -2.66 -9.68 -0.03
N LEU A 93 -3.65 -9.65 0.85
CA LEU A 93 -3.99 -10.70 1.78
C LEU A 93 -5.44 -11.14 1.54
N LYS A 94 -5.68 -12.44 1.62
CA LYS A 94 -6.99 -13.04 1.68
C LYS A 94 -7.12 -13.80 2.99
N ALA A 95 -8.09 -13.43 3.82
CA ALA A 95 -8.26 -14.01 5.14
C ALA A 95 -9.65 -14.63 5.28
N LEU A 96 -9.70 -15.81 5.88
CA LEU A 96 -10.91 -16.45 6.37
C LEU A 96 -10.82 -16.49 7.90
N GLN A 97 -11.70 -15.75 8.56
CA GLN A 97 -11.72 -15.68 10.03
C GLN A 97 -12.60 -16.79 10.58
N PHE A 98 -12.19 -17.41 11.68
CA PHE A 98 -13.02 -18.41 12.33
C PHE A 98 -14.22 -17.74 13.00
N GLN A 99 -15.38 -18.39 12.92
CA GLN A 99 -16.62 -17.81 13.39
C GLN A 99 -16.88 -18.07 14.86
N TRP A 100 -16.79 -17.02 15.65
CA TRP A 100 -17.42 -16.94 16.96
C TRP A 100 -18.46 -15.80 16.96
N ALA A 101 -19.34 -15.77 17.97
CA ALA A 101 -20.30 -14.67 18.12
C ALA A 101 -19.62 -13.29 18.33
N HIS A 102 -18.34 -13.31 18.67
CA HIS A 102 -17.43 -12.18 18.86
C HIS A 102 -16.01 -12.66 18.57
N GLY A 103 -15.12 -11.76 18.18
CA GLY A 103 -13.70 -12.01 18.06
C GLY A 103 -13.15 -12.03 16.64
N SER A 104 -13.85 -11.48 15.67
CA SER A 104 -13.26 -11.17 14.37
C SER A 104 -12.33 -9.97 14.49
N ALA A 105 -11.19 -10.01 13.82
CA ALA A 105 -10.33 -8.86 13.62
C ALA A 105 -11.06 -7.80 12.80
N LYS A 106 -10.95 -6.55 13.28
CA LYS A 106 -11.43 -5.34 12.63
C LYS A 106 -10.29 -4.58 11.96
N THR A 107 -9.14 -4.51 12.64
CA THR A 107 -7.94 -3.85 12.11
C THR A 107 -6.75 -4.81 12.20
N LEU A 108 -6.05 -4.95 11.07
CA LEU A 108 -4.79 -5.67 10.98
C LEU A 108 -3.67 -4.72 10.61
N ARG A 109 -2.44 -5.00 11.03
CA ARG A 109 -1.24 -4.37 10.49
C ARG A 109 -0.33 -5.43 9.90
N LEU A 110 -0.04 -5.29 8.62
CA LEU A 110 1.02 -6.05 7.95
C LEU A 110 2.36 -5.35 8.17
N VAL A 111 3.38 -6.13 8.53
CA VAL A 111 4.76 -5.70 8.71
C VAL A 111 5.64 -6.62 7.87
N PHE A 112 6.51 -6.05 7.06
CA PHE A 112 7.40 -6.76 6.15
C PHE A 112 8.86 -6.68 6.61
N ASN A 113 9.75 -7.52 6.08
CA ASN A 113 11.17 -7.56 6.49
C ASN A 113 11.98 -6.29 6.16
N ASN A 114 11.44 -5.37 5.37
CA ASN A 114 12.01 -4.06 5.09
C ASN A 114 11.47 -2.96 6.03
N ASP A 115 10.84 -3.35 7.14
CA ASP A 115 10.13 -2.49 8.11
C ASP A 115 8.96 -1.70 7.51
N GLU A 116 8.56 -2.02 6.28
CA GLU A 116 7.39 -1.43 5.66
C GLU A 116 6.11 -1.97 6.33
N THR A 117 5.17 -1.07 6.61
CA THR A 117 3.94 -1.43 7.33
C THR A 117 2.70 -0.92 6.64
N HIS A 118 1.65 -1.74 6.62
CA HIS A 118 0.34 -1.40 6.05
C HIS A 118 -0.77 -1.74 7.03
N VAL A 119 -1.61 -0.76 7.34
CA VAL A 119 -2.79 -0.96 8.20
C VAL A 119 -4.00 -1.25 7.31
N LEU A 120 -4.63 -2.40 7.55
CA LEU A 120 -5.76 -2.89 6.78
C LEU A 120 -7.01 -2.90 7.66
N GLN A 121 -8.05 -2.22 7.18
CA GLN A 121 -9.37 -2.18 7.81
C GLN A 121 -10.26 -3.27 7.21
N ILE A 122 -10.84 -4.10 8.07
CA ILE A 122 -11.79 -5.13 7.68
C ILE A 122 -13.20 -4.53 7.79
N PRO A 123 -13.98 -4.50 6.69
CA PRO A 123 -15.32 -3.93 6.76
C PRO A 123 -16.23 -4.78 7.65
N GLU A 124 -17.12 -4.13 8.42
CA GLU A 124 -17.93 -4.78 9.47
C GLU A 124 -18.86 -5.90 8.94
N ASP A 125 -19.28 -5.78 7.68
CA ASP A 125 -20.13 -6.78 7.02
C ASP A 125 -19.36 -8.08 6.70
N PHE A 126 -18.03 -8.03 6.69
CA PHE A 126 -17.13 -9.15 6.40
C PHE A 126 -16.69 -9.83 7.70
N GLY A 127 -17.67 -10.42 8.38
CA GLY A 127 -17.47 -11.23 9.59
C GLY A 127 -18.51 -12.33 9.78
N ARG A 128 -19.39 -12.56 8.80
CA ARG A 128 -20.44 -13.58 8.85
C ARG A 128 -20.16 -14.66 7.81
N TYR A 129 -20.16 -15.92 8.25
CA TYR A 129 -20.17 -17.22 7.54
C TYR A 129 -19.37 -17.32 6.23
N ASP A 130 -18.27 -18.08 6.26
CA ASP A 130 -17.49 -18.55 5.09
C ASP A 130 -17.01 -17.48 4.10
N ASN A 131 -17.10 -16.21 4.49
CA ASN A 131 -16.81 -15.09 3.62
C ASN A 131 -15.32 -14.75 3.68
N TRP A 132 -14.65 -15.05 2.58
CA TRP A 132 -13.29 -14.62 2.35
C TRP A 132 -13.19 -13.11 2.27
N ILE A 133 -12.28 -12.56 3.06
CA ILE A 133 -11.96 -11.14 3.11
C ILE A 133 -10.78 -10.92 2.18
N ASN A 134 -10.94 -10.06 1.17
CA ASN A 134 -9.85 -9.71 0.26
C ASN A 134 -9.36 -8.31 0.62
N LEU A 135 -8.10 -8.20 1.03
CA LEU A 135 -7.45 -6.97 1.45
C LEU A 135 -6.28 -6.69 0.49
N ALA A 136 -6.46 -5.72 -0.40
CA ALA A 136 -5.41 -5.31 -1.32
C ALA A 136 -4.40 -4.38 -0.62
N LEU A 137 -3.13 -4.51 -0.96
CA LEU A 137 -2.11 -3.54 -0.58
C LEU A 137 -2.14 -2.35 -1.55
N PRO A 138 -1.77 -1.13 -1.10
CA PRO A 138 -1.73 0.05 -1.98
C PRO A 138 -0.64 -0.07 -3.06
N HIS A 139 0.41 -0.86 -2.80
CA HIS A 139 1.43 -1.23 -3.77
C HIS A 139 2.02 -2.60 -3.42
N GLN A 140 2.77 -3.18 -4.35
CA GLN A 140 3.40 -4.48 -4.16
C GLN A 140 4.65 -4.35 -3.29
N VAL A 141 4.83 -5.28 -2.35
CA VAL A 141 5.95 -5.28 -1.40
C VAL A 141 6.79 -6.53 -1.60
N LYS A 142 8.09 -6.36 -1.84
CA LYS A 142 9.02 -7.49 -1.92
C LYS A 142 9.37 -7.97 -0.51
N ALA A 143 8.95 -9.17 -0.15
CA ALA A 143 9.14 -9.70 1.20
C ALA A 143 9.50 -11.18 1.25
N SER A 144 10.24 -11.57 2.29
CA SER A 144 10.46 -12.96 2.70
C SER A 144 9.94 -13.22 4.12
N ILE A 145 9.68 -12.17 4.90
CA ILE A 145 8.97 -12.25 6.18
C ILE A 145 7.73 -11.37 6.10
N ILE A 146 6.58 -11.93 6.49
CA ILE A 146 5.31 -11.22 6.52
C ILE A 146 4.68 -11.45 7.89
N ARG A 147 4.52 -10.38 8.66
CA ARG A 147 3.90 -10.41 9.98
C ARG A 147 2.56 -9.69 9.95
N ILE A 148 1.55 -10.29 10.57
CA ILE A 148 0.21 -9.77 10.78
C ILE A 148 0.05 -9.50 12.27
N ASP A 149 0.00 -8.24 12.65
CA ASP A 149 -0.41 -7.82 14.00
C ASP A 149 -1.91 -7.61 14.05
N ILE A 150 -2.56 -8.16 15.09
CA ILE A 150 -3.98 -7.93 15.36
C ILE A 150 -4.09 -6.67 16.22
N LEU A 151 -4.63 -5.58 15.65
CA LEU A 151 -4.70 -4.29 16.34
C LEU A 151 -6.05 -4.07 17.04
N ASP A 152 -7.14 -4.48 16.40
CA ASP A 152 -8.49 -4.28 16.92
C ASP A 152 -9.40 -5.46 16.54
N VAL A 153 -10.36 -5.78 17.41
CA VAL A 153 -11.28 -6.92 17.26
C VAL A 153 -12.70 -6.53 17.65
N HIS A 154 -13.67 -7.17 17.02
CA HIS A 154 -15.06 -7.10 17.47
C HIS A 154 -15.24 -7.91 18.76
N GLY A 155 -15.53 -7.24 19.88
CA GLY A 155 -15.69 -7.90 21.18
C GLY A 155 -14.41 -7.84 22.02
N MET A 156 -14.14 -8.88 22.82
CA MET A 156 -13.06 -8.85 23.82
C MET A 156 -11.81 -9.64 23.45
N SER A 157 -11.91 -10.58 22.51
CA SER A 157 -10.81 -11.52 22.21
C SER A 157 -10.84 -11.97 20.76
N PHE A 158 -9.67 -12.07 20.11
CA PHE A 158 -9.56 -12.59 18.76
C PHE A 158 -9.78 -14.11 18.70
N GLY A 159 -10.65 -14.55 17.78
CA GLY A 159 -10.99 -15.96 17.56
C GLY A 159 -10.08 -16.69 16.60
N GLY A 160 -9.17 -15.98 15.92
CA GLY A 160 -8.19 -16.60 15.06
C GLY A 160 -8.52 -16.59 13.57
N PHE A 161 -7.64 -17.18 12.78
CA PHE A 161 -7.80 -17.36 11.34
C PHE A 161 -8.01 -18.84 11.03
N ALA A 162 -9.06 -19.13 10.26
CA ALA A 162 -9.25 -20.45 9.67
C ALA A 162 -8.26 -20.65 8.52
N GLU A 163 -8.09 -19.64 7.66
CA GLU A 163 -7.19 -19.72 6.51
C GLU A 163 -6.68 -18.33 6.11
N LEU A 164 -5.42 -18.26 5.67
CA LEU A 164 -4.72 -17.08 5.19
C LEU A 164 -4.06 -17.43 3.86
N LYS A 165 -4.30 -16.59 2.86
CA LYS A 165 -3.68 -16.69 1.53
C LYS A 165 -3.11 -15.35 1.15
N PHE A 166 -1.92 -15.34 0.57
CA PHE A 166 -1.31 -14.10 0.08
C PHE A 166 -1.41 -14.06 -1.44
N TYR A 167 -1.67 -12.88 -1.98
CA TYR A 167 -1.62 -12.62 -3.42
C TYR A 167 -0.27 -12.04 -3.79
N GLY A 168 0.26 -12.43 -4.95
CA GLY A 168 1.58 -11.97 -5.36
C GLY A 168 2.17 -12.67 -6.57
N CYS A 169 3.46 -12.43 -6.78
CA CYS A 169 4.29 -13.14 -7.74
C CYS A 169 5.55 -13.69 -7.04
N ASN A 170 6.06 -14.81 -7.55
CA ASN A 170 7.42 -15.23 -7.21
C ASN A 170 8.40 -14.27 -7.85
N VAL A 171 9.32 -13.72 -7.06
CA VAL A 171 10.49 -13.04 -7.64
C VAL A 171 11.36 -14.17 -8.17
N GLN A 172 11.43 -14.34 -9.50
CA GLN A 172 12.46 -15.21 -10.05
C GLN A 172 13.79 -14.71 -9.48
N PRO A 173 14.58 -15.57 -8.81
CA PRO A 173 15.90 -15.15 -8.40
C PRO A 173 16.59 -14.68 -9.68
N ASN A 174 16.96 -13.41 -9.73
CA ASN A 174 17.80 -12.87 -10.78
C ASN A 174 18.92 -13.91 -10.95
N LEU A 175 19.15 -14.44 -12.15
CA LEU A 175 20.21 -15.44 -12.37
C LEU A 175 21.55 -14.98 -11.77
N TRP A 176 21.75 -13.67 -11.65
CA TRP A 176 22.85 -13.01 -10.94
C TRP A 176 22.88 -13.19 -9.41
N ASP A 177 21.75 -13.20 -8.71
CA ASP A 177 21.70 -13.48 -7.27
C ASP A 177 21.87 -14.98 -6.99
N ALA A 178 21.45 -15.85 -7.90
CA ALA A 178 21.77 -17.28 -7.88
C ALA A 178 23.26 -17.56 -8.18
N TRP A 179 23.96 -16.60 -8.82
CA TRP A 179 25.39 -16.68 -9.11
C TRP A 179 26.28 -16.08 -8.02
N LYS A 180 25.72 -15.43 -6.99
CA LYS A 180 26.51 -15.09 -5.82
C LYS A 180 26.94 -16.42 -5.19
N PRO A 181 28.25 -16.74 -5.16
CA PRO A 181 28.70 -17.98 -4.55
C PRO A 181 28.17 -17.97 -3.12
N HIS A 182 27.35 -18.97 -2.79
CA HIS A 182 26.93 -19.24 -1.44
C HIS A 182 28.20 -19.16 -0.57
N ARG A 183 28.36 -18.09 0.21
CA ARG A 183 29.29 -18.12 1.34
C ARG A 183 28.65 -19.06 2.33
N GLU A 184 28.93 -20.34 2.13
CA GLU A 184 28.83 -21.38 3.14
C GLU A 184 29.67 -20.91 4.34
N GLY A 185 28.99 -20.36 5.34
CA GLY A 185 29.56 -19.98 6.62
C GLY A 185 28.49 -20.21 7.67
N TYR A 186 28.74 -21.20 8.53
CA TYR A 186 27.91 -21.78 9.61
C TYR A 186 26.97 -22.92 9.15
N SER A 187 27.40 -24.18 9.07
CA SER A 187 27.89 -25.13 10.11
C SER A 187 26.78 -25.80 10.95
N ALA A 188 26.25 -26.92 10.44
CA ALA A 188 25.75 -28.04 11.24
C ALA A 188 25.79 -29.33 10.39
N GLN A 189 27.00 -29.86 10.24
CA GLN A 189 27.34 -31.29 10.34
C GLN A 189 26.20 -32.29 10.09
N TYR A 190 26.07 -32.78 8.85
CA TYR A 190 25.69 -34.18 8.63
C TYR A 190 26.64 -34.83 7.62
N ARG A 191 27.12 -35.99 8.06
CA ARG A 191 28.30 -36.70 7.58
C ARG A 191 27.90 -37.66 6.48
N SER A 192 28.74 -37.73 5.44
CA SER A 192 28.98 -38.89 4.57
C SER A 192 27.82 -39.38 3.71
N ASN A 193 27.89 -39.07 2.41
CA ASN A 193 28.26 -40.11 1.46
C ASN A 193 28.86 -39.50 0.19
N GLN A 194 30.17 -39.67 0.04
CA GLN A 194 30.84 -39.63 -1.25
C GLN A 194 30.37 -40.84 -2.05
N ASN A 195 29.85 -40.62 -3.26
CA ASN A 195 30.20 -41.38 -4.46
C ASN A 195 29.35 -40.88 -5.65
N SER A 196 29.94 -39.99 -6.44
CA SER A 196 29.82 -39.98 -7.91
C SER A 196 30.65 -38.84 -8.48
N LYS A 197 31.92 -39.16 -8.77
CA LYS A 197 32.68 -38.52 -9.85
C LYS A 197 32.09 -39.05 -11.16
N GLU A 198 31.62 -38.14 -12.01
CA GLU A 198 31.55 -38.26 -13.48
C GLU A 198 31.22 -36.84 -13.97
N ALA A 199 32.24 -36.07 -14.36
CA ALA A 199 32.59 -35.88 -15.76
C ALA A 199 31.43 -35.24 -16.55
N MET A 200 31.36 -33.91 -16.54
CA MET A 200 30.73 -33.20 -17.64
C MET A 200 31.67 -32.13 -18.16
N ASP A 201 32.18 -32.49 -19.32
CA ASP A 201 33.18 -31.86 -20.14
C ASP A 201 32.63 -30.61 -20.85
N SER A 202 33.58 -29.78 -21.22
CA SER A 202 33.55 -28.58 -22.06
C SER A 202 32.31 -28.32 -22.95
N GLY A 203 31.84 -27.08 -22.87
CA GLY A 203 30.91 -26.49 -23.84
C GLY A 203 30.83 -24.97 -23.73
N LEU A 204 31.98 -24.28 -23.58
CA LEU A 204 32.04 -22.83 -23.81
C LEU A 204 31.85 -22.57 -25.31
N GLY A 205 30.58 -22.51 -25.72
CA GLY A 205 30.20 -22.05 -27.05
C GLY A 205 30.63 -20.60 -27.21
N GLU A 206 31.47 -20.35 -28.21
CA GLU A 206 31.82 -18.99 -28.63
C GLU A 206 30.53 -18.18 -28.88
N PRO A 207 30.43 -16.94 -28.37
CA PRO A 207 29.26 -16.12 -28.60
C PRO A 207 29.15 -15.86 -30.10
N SER A 208 28.11 -16.43 -30.71
CA SER A 208 27.79 -16.19 -32.11
C SER A 208 27.62 -14.69 -32.34
N VAL A 209 28.23 -14.19 -33.41
CA VAL A 209 28.33 -12.78 -33.82
C VAL A 209 26.96 -12.08 -33.92
N SER A 210 25.87 -12.85 -33.87
CA SER A 210 24.48 -12.39 -33.85
C SER A 210 24.08 -11.63 -32.57
N PHE A 211 24.66 -11.92 -31.41
CA PHE A 211 24.31 -11.21 -30.17
C PHE A 211 24.81 -9.75 -30.12
N ALA A 212 25.97 -9.48 -30.73
CA ALA A 212 26.54 -8.13 -30.77
C ALA A 212 25.71 -7.16 -31.64
N LEU A 213 25.09 -7.66 -32.72
CA LEU A 213 24.22 -6.86 -33.59
C LEU A 213 22.89 -6.51 -32.91
N VAL A 214 22.31 -7.44 -32.13
CA VAL A 214 21.06 -7.18 -31.41
C VAL A 214 21.27 -6.15 -30.30
N LEU A 215 22.33 -6.29 -29.51
CA LEU A 215 22.69 -5.30 -28.48
C LEU A 215 23.03 -3.93 -29.07
N GLY A 216 23.75 -3.87 -30.20
CA GLY A 216 24.05 -2.63 -30.90
C GLY A 216 22.80 -1.92 -31.43
N GLY A 217 21.83 -2.68 -31.96
CA GLY A 217 20.56 -2.14 -32.46
C GLY A 217 19.71 -1.52 -31.36
N PHE A 218 19.60 -2.18 -30.19
CA PHE A 218 18.87 -1.64 -29.04
C PHE A 218 19.53 -0.37 -28.50
N CYS A 219 20.85 -0.35 -28.35
CA CYS A 219 21.56 0.86 -27.90
C CYS A 219 21.39 2.02 -28.90
N GLY A 220 21.44 1.76 -30.21
CA GLY A 220 21.19 2.77 -31.24
C GLY A 220 19.78 3.36 -31.17
N LEU A 221 18.75 2.52 -31.01
CA LEU A 221 17.37 2.95 -30.94
C LEU A 221 17.06 3.77 -29.68
N VAL A 222 17.63 3.38 -28.52
CA VAL A 222 17.53 4.16 -27.28
C VAL A 222 18.19 5.53 -27.45
N LEU A 223 19.35 5.61 -28.10
CA LEU A 223 20.06 6.87 -28.33
C LEU A 223 19.26 7.81 -29.25
N VAL A 224 18.62 7.27 -30.29
CA VAL A 224 17.71 8.03 -31.17
C VAL A 224 16.50 8.55 -30.40
N LEU A 225 15.88 7.73 -29.54
CA LEU A 225 14.75 8.16 -28.71
C LEU A 225 15.15 9.27 -27.73
N VAL A 226 16.31 9.16 -27.08
CA VAL A 226 16.82 10.20 -26.17
C VAL A 226 17.07 11.50 -26.93
N LEU A 227 17.69 11.45 -28.10
CA LEU A 227 17.90 12.64 -28.94
C LEU A 227 16.57 13.26 -29.38
N PHE A 228 15.59 12.43 -29.76
CA PHE A 228 14.25 12.89 -30.12
C PHE A 228 13.55 13.59 -28.94
N CYS A 229 13.58 13.01 -27.75
CA CYS A 229 13.03 13.61 -26.52
C CYS A 229 13.71 14.94 -26.19
N LEU A 230 15.04 15.04 -26.34
CA LEU A 230 15.78 16.28 -26.16
C LEU A 230 15.35 17.34 -27.20
N CYS A 231 15.20 16.98 -28.47
CA CYS A 231 14.71 17.90 -29.50
C CYS A 231 13.31 18.43 -29.18
N VAL A 232 12.38 17.55 -28.78
CA VAL A 232 11.04 17.96 -28.36
C VAL A 232 11.10 18.89 -27.16
N PHE A 233 11.92 18.57 -26.16
CA PHE A 233 12.10 19.41 -24.97
C PHE A 233 12.63 20.81 -25.33
N PHE A 234 13.62 20.92 -26.22
CA PHE A 234 14.15 22.20 -26.69
C PHE A 234 13.08 23.04 -27.42
N VAL A 235 12.28 22.42 -28.28
CA VAL A 235 11.18 23.09 -29.00
C VAL A 235 10.10 23.59 -28.02
N LEU A 236 9.72 22.77 -27.04
CA LEU A 236 8.75 23.16 -26.02
C LEU A 236 9.26 24.30 -25.13
N ARG A 237 10.55 24.27 -24.77
CA ARG A 237 11.17 25.32 -23.95
C ARG A 237 11.22 26.66 -24.69
N GLU A 238 11.53 26.65 -25.99
CA GLU A 238 11.50 27.88 -26.79
C GLU A 238 10.09 28.49 -26.84
N LYS A 239 9.05 27.65 -26.96
CA LYS A 239 7.66 28.10 -26.95
C LYS A 239 7.25 28.69 -25.59
N SER A 240 7.64 28.05 -24.49
CA SER A 240 7.37 28.56 -23.14
C SER A 240 8.09 29.88 -22.84
N SER A 241 9.31 30.06 -23.36
CA SER A 241 10.05 31.32 -23.18
C SER A 241 9.41 32.51 -23.90
N LYS A 242 8.66 32.28 -24.98
CA LYS A 242 7.93 33.34 -25.70
C LYS A 242 6.68 33.78 -24.93
N GLN A 243 5.97 32.83 -24.32
CA GLN A 243 4.76 33.10 -23.53
C GLN A 243 5.04 33.89 -22.24
N LEU A 244 6.16 33.62 -21.56
CA LEU A 244 6.52 34.32 -20.32
C LEU A 244 6.80 35.82 -20.55
N LYS A 245 7.31 36.20 -21.73
CA LYS A 245 7.56 37.61 -22.07
C LYS A 245 6.29 38.40 -22.37
N GLU A 246 5.20 37.72 -22.71
CA GLU A 246 3.92 38.34 -23.04
C GLU A 246 3.07 38.59 -21.78
N SER A 247 3.14 37.70 -20.76
CA SER A 247 2.40 37.89 -19.50
C SER A 247 2.94 39.04 -18.65
N ASP A 248 4.25 39.29 -18.67
CA ASP A 248 4.86 40.41 -17.93
C ASP A 248 4.46 41.78 -18.50
N TYR A 249 4.09 41.83 -19.79
CA TYR A 249 3.59 43.05 -20.41
C TYR A 249 2.15 43.39 -19.95
N TYR A 250 1.28 42.39 -19.80
CA TYR A 250 -0.10 42.59 -19.33
C TYR A 250 -0.21 42.81 -17.81
N SER A 251 0.67 42.20 -17.01
CA SER A 251 0.68 42.36 -15.55
C SER A 251 0.97 43.81 -15.13
N LYS A 252 1.83 44.53 -15.87
CA LYS A 252 2.21 45.91 -15.55
C LYS A 252 1.14 46.96 -15.91
N ALA A 253 0.15 46.61 -16.72
CA ALA A 253 -0.94 47.52 -17.10
C ALA A 253 -2.06 47.57 -16.06
N ASN A 254 -2.23 46.53 -15.23
CA ASN A 254 -3.38 46.39 -14.32
C ASN A 254 -3.11 46.85 -12.86
N SER A 255 -1.88 47.21 -12.51
CA SER A 255 -1.54 47.61 -11.13
C SER A 255 -1.78 49.10 -10.81
N VAL A 256 -2.49 49.85 -11.65
CA VAL A 256 -2.67 51.32 -11.48
C VAL A 256 -4.08 51.71 -10.99
N THR A 257 -5.04 50.78 -10.80
CA THR A 257 -6.46 51.18 -10.61
C THR A 257 -7.20 50.58 -9.41
N GLN A 258 -6.56 50.14 -8.33
CA GLN A 258 -7.30 49.73 -7.12
C GLN A 258 -6.63 50.15 -5.82
N SER A 259 -6.96 51.37 -5.37
CA SER A 259 -6.89 51.76 -3.96
C SER A 259 -8.15 52.52 -3.59
N ALA A 260 -9.17 51.80 -3.13
CA ALA A 260 -10.28 52.36 -2.36
C ALA A 260 -10.50 51.46 -1.14
N PRO A 261 -10.42 51.99 0.10
CA PRO A 261 -10.57 51.18 1.30
C PRO A 261 -12.06 50.95 1.63
N LEU A 262 -12.47 49.69 1.75
CA LEU A 262 -13.71 49.28 2.41
C LEU A 262 -13.51 49.34 3.93
N SER A 263 -13.98 50.42 4.54
CA SER A 263 -14.13 50.54 6.00
C SER A 263 -15.60 50.71 6.38
N VAL A 264 -16.42 49.67 6.16
CA VAL A 264 -17.77 49.59 6.74
C VAL A 264 -18.11 48.12 6.97
N TYR A 265 -17.87 47.60 8.17
CA TYR A 265 -18.73 46.57 8.77
C TYR A 265 -18.69 46.75 10.28
N GLY A 266 -19.75 47.38 10.78
CA GLY A 266 -20.00 47.59 12.19
C GLY A 266 -20.72 46.41 12.83
N LYS A 267 -20.52 46.30 14.15
CA LYS A 267 -21.29 45.54 15.15
C LYS A 267 -22.58 44.89 14.66
N THR A 268 -22.60 43.57 14.59
CA THR A 268 -23.84 42.76 14.59
C THR A 268 -24.14 42.29 16.01
N ASN A 269 -25.35 42.57 16.48
CA ASN A 269 -25.94 42.05 17.72
C ASN A 269 -26.08 40.51 17.63
N GLU A 270 -25.96 39.83 18.77
CA GLU A 270 -26.07 38.36 18.91
C GLU A 270 -27.39 37.77 18.38
N GLU A 271 -28.44 38.58 18.19
CA GLU A 271 -29.72 38.12 17.64
C GLU A 271 -29.67 37.73 16.15
N ASN A 272 -28.69 38.22 15.38
CA ASN A 272 -28.57 37.88 13.95
C ASN A 272 -27.71 36.64 13.67
N LEU A 273 -27.01 36.09 14.67
CA LEU A 273 -26.22 34.88 14.47
C LEU A 273 -27.12 33.65 14.28
N TYR A 274 -28.31 33.66 14.91
CA TYR A 274 -29.25 32.55 14.83
C TYR A 274 -29.91 32.42 13.46
N GLU A 275 -30.25 33.54 12.80
CA GLU A 275 -30.78 33.51 11.43
C GLU A 275 -29.72 33.09 10.40
N VAL A 276 -28.47 33.54 10.56
CA VAL A 276 -27.36 33.14 9.68
C VAL A 276 -27.05 31.64 9.83
N ILE A 277 -27.08 31.10 11.05
CA ILE A 277 -26.88 29.65 11.28
C ILE A 277 -28.06 28.84 10.70
N GLN A 278 -29.30 29.33 10.81
CA GLN A 278 -30.45 28.66 10.20
C GLN A 278 -30.41 28.66 8.66
N ASP A 279 -29.95 29.74 8.03
CA ASP A 279 -29.82 29.80 6.56
C ASP A 279 -28.67 28.93 6.04
N ILE A 280 -27.57 28.82 6.79
CA ILE A 280 -26.48 27.87 6.49
C ILE A 280 -26.98 26.43 6.66
N ALA A 281 -27.73 26.12 7.72
CA ALA A 281 -28.28 24.78 7.92
C ALA A 281 -29.30 24.39 6.84
N LYS A 282 -30.13 25.32 6.37
CA LYS A 282 -31.08 25.08 5.27
C LYS A 282 -30.38 24.87 3.93
N SER A 283 -29.32 25.61 3.63
CA SER A 283 -28.60 25.45 2.36
C SER A 283 -27.85 24.12 2.25
N VAL A 284 -27.34 23.58 3.36
CA VAL A 284 -26.68 22.26 3.42
C VAL A 284 -27.66 21.09 3.23
N ILE A 285 -28.94 21.28 3.57
CA ILE A 285 -29.99 20.26 3.42
C ILE A 285 -30.47 20.16 1.95
N VAL A 286 -30.44 21.26 1.19
CA VAL A 286 -30.93 21.29 -0.20
C VAL A 286 -29.94 20.67 -1.19
N GLU A 287 -28.64 20.65 -0.90
CA GLU A 287 -27.63 20.08 -1.80
C GLU A 287 -27.49 18.55 -1.74
N ASN A 288 -28.15 17.87 -0.79
CA ASN A 288 -27.95 16.44 -0.55
C ASN A 288 -29.21 15.57 -0.75
N GLU A 289 -30.19 15.98 -1.55
CA GLU A 289 -31.24 15.04 -1.98
C GLU A 289 -30.70 14.06 -3.05
N PRO A 290 -30.53 12.75 -2.74
CA PRO A 290 -30.22 11.78 -3.77
C PRO A 290 -31.46 11.53 -4.61
N LYS A 291 -31.38 11.85 -5.91
CA LYS A 291 -32.31 11.31 -6.90
C LYS A 291 -32.11 9.79 -6.95
N TYR A 292 -33.12 9.05 -6.49
CA TYR A 292 -33.71 7.82 -7.09
C TYR A 292 -34.12 6.75 -6.07
N GLY A 293 -35.20 6.05 -6.43
CA GLY A 293 -35.27 4.61 -6.28
C GLY A 293 -36.09 4.09 -5.11
N LYS A 294 -37.24 3.49 -5.45
CA LYS A 294 -38.12 2.75 -4.54
C LYS A 294 -37.38 1.66 -3.75
N TYR A 295 -37.71 1.61 -2.46
CA TYR A 295 -37.45 0.58 -1.44
C TYR A 295 -36.08 0.57 -0.74
N GLY A 296 -36.12 1.05 0.52
CA GLY A 296 -35.42 0.37 1.62
C GLY A 296 -34.21 1.08 2.23
N LYS A 297 -34.43 2.17 2.98
CA LYS A 297 -33.76 2.52 4.26
C LYS A 297 -34.11 3.95 4.67
N ARG A 298 -35.10 4.11 5.54
CA ARG A 298 -35.50 5.42 6.12
C ARG A 298 -34.87 5.68 7.50
N GLU A 299 -34.39 4.64 8.18
CA GLU A 299 -33.98 4.75 9.60
C GLU A 299 -32.58 5.34 9.84
N SER A 300 -31.66 5.30 8.86
CA SER A 300 -30.27 5.73 9.11
C SER A 300 -30.08 7.25 9.07
N SER A 301 -30.87 7.97 8.29
CA SER A 301 -30.74 9.43 8.17
C SER A 301 -31.49 10.17 9.27
N GLN A 302 -32.57 9.59 9.80
CA GLN A 302 -33.28 10.14 10.96
C GLN A 302 -32.43 10.10 12.23
N ARG A 303 -31.69 9.00 12.49
CA ARG A 303 -30.80 8.94 13.67
C ARG A 303 -29.67 9.97 13.64
N LYS A 304 -29.06 10.20 12.47
CA LYS A 304 -28.03 11.24 12.32
C LYS A 304 -28.58 12.65 12.53
N LEU A 305 -29.84 12.89 12.18
CA LEU A 305 -30.49 14.18 12.42
C LEU A 305 -30.84 14.36 13.91
N GLU A 306 -31.30 13.30 14.58
CA GLU A 306 -31.58 13.32 16.02
C GLU A 306 -30.29 13.54 16.84
N ASP A 307 -29.17 12.95 16.46
CA ASP A 307 -27.86 13.16 17.10
C ASP A 307 -27.34 14.60 16.93
N VAL A 308 -27.54 15.22 15.77
CA VAL A 308 -27.12 16.61 15.54
C VAL A 308 -28.03 17.58 16.31
N LEU A 309 -29.32 17.31 16.36
CA LEU A 309 -30.27 18.12 17.12
C LEU A 309 -30.05 18.01 18.63
N SER A 310 -29.62 16.84 19.14
CA SER A 310 -29.31 16.69 20.57
C SER A 310 -28.10 17.53 20.96
N ILE A 311 -27.03 17.54 20.15
CA ILE A 311 -25.83 18.36 20.39
C ILE A 311 -26.17 19.86 20.40
N ILE A 312 -27.03 20.31 19.48
CA ILE A 312 -27.46 21.70 19.41
C ILE A 312 -28.31 22.07 20.64
N SER A 313 -29.19 21.16 21.09
CA SER A 313 -30.03 21.39 22.28
C SER A 313 -29.19 21.50 23.57
N GLU A 314 -28.14 20.69 23.69
CA GLU A 314 -27.25 20.70 24.85
C GLU A 314 -26.35 21.94 24.87
N ALA A 315 -26.00 22.47 23.69
CA ALA A 315 -25.24 23.71 23.56
C ALA A 315 -26.06 24.99 23.78
N THR A 316 -27.40 24.91 23.79
CA THR A 316 -28.30 26.07 23.89
C THR A 316 -29.03 26.21 25.22
N GLU A 317 -28.87 25.27 26.17
CA GLU A 317 -29.42 25.43 27.50
C GLU A 317 -28.71 26.56 28.27
N PRO A 318 -29.43 27.62 28.69
CA PRO A 318 -28.83 28.71 29.45
C PRO A 318 -28.41 28.19 30.82
N ARG A 319 -27.11 28.18 31.08
CA ARG A 319 -26.57 27.86 32.41
C ARG A 319 -27.13 28.87 33.42
N SER A 320 -27.94 28.35 34.33
CA SER A 320 -28.47 29.11 35.47
C SER A 320 -27.32 29.76 36.24
N PRO A 321 -27.39 31.08 36.51
CA PRO A 321 -26.34 31.76 37.25
C PRO A 321 -26.33 31.27 38.71
N ARG A 322 -25.14 30.88 39.18
CA ARG A 322 -24.86 30.65 40.60
C ARG A 322 -24.59 31.97 41.32
#